data_AF-A0A7J7G8W9-F1
#
_entry.id   AF-A0A7J7G8W9-F1
#
_cell.length_a   1.000
_cell.length_b   1.000
_cell.length_c   1.000
_cell.angle_alpha   90.00
_cell.angle_beta   90.00
_cell.angle_gamma   90.00
#
_symmetry.space_group_name_H-M   'P 1'
#
loop_
_entity.id
_entity.type
_entity.pdbx_description
1 polymer ?
#
loop_
_entity_poly.entity_id
_entity_poly.type
_entity_poly.pdbx_seq_one_letter_code
_entity_poly.pdbx_strand_id
1 'polypeptide(L)'
;MYKVASASEYLVITGVGIPDIKIAKKAWVLPGQCCAIFDVSPVNYTFEVQAMSAEKLPFVLPAVFTVGPRIDDNASLLKYAKLISPHDKLSNHVKDLVQGIIEGETRVLAASMTMEEIFRGTKEFKQEVFEKVQLELNQFGLLIYNANVKQLVDVPGHEYFSYLGQKTQMEAANQAKVDVAEAKMKGEIGSKLREGQTLQNAAKIDADTKIISTQRQGEGKKEEIRVKIDVKVFENQREAEVAEANAELAKKKAGWAREAQVAEVEATKAVALRDAELQREVEMMNALTRTEKLKAEFLSKASVEYETKVCNLHFYVIGK
;
A
#
# COMPACT_ATOMS: atom_id res chain seq x y z
N MET A 1 50.31 30.73 -77.23
CA MET A 1 49.02 31.33 -76.80
C MET A 1 48.89 31.19 -75.29
N TYR A 2 48.50 32.24 -74.57
CA TYR A 2 48.25 32.13 -73.13
C TYR A 2 46.85 31.54 -72.88
N LYS A 3 46.77 30.48 -72.08
CA LYS A 3 45.49 29.85 -71.69
C LYS A 3 45.35 29.87 -70.18
N VAL A 4 44.11 30.06 -69.72
CA VAL A 4 43.72 30.06 -68.31
C VAL A 4 42.54 29.11 -68.17
N ALA A 5 42.60 28.21 -67.19
CA ALA A 5 41.51 27.30 -66.84
C ALA A 5 40.57 27.93 -65.81
N SER A 6 39.31 27.49 -65.81
CA SER A 6 38.29 27.90 -64.84
C SER A 6 38.60 27.38 -63.42
N ALA A 7 37.84 27.85 -62.43
CA ALA A 7 38.07 27.50 -61.02
C ALA A 7 38.10 25.98 -60.76
N SER A 8 37.23 25.22 -61.44
CA SER A 8 37.15 23.75 -61.36
C SER A 8 37.94 23.02 -62.44
N GLU A 9 38.69 23.70 -63.30
CA GLU A 9 39.37 23.07 -64.44
C GLU A 9 40.90 23.14 -64.30
N TYR A 10 41.61 22.20 -64.93
CA TYR A 10 43.06 22.24 -65.05
C TYR A 10 43.50 22.07 -66.50
N LEU A 11 44.60 22.76 -66.87
CA LEU A 11 45.23 22.59 -68.17
C LEU A 11 46.24 21.44 -68.09
N VAL A 12 46.11 20.49 -69.01
CA VAL A 12 47.07 19.41 -69.28
C VAL A 12 47.86 19.82 -70.50
N ILE A 13 49.16 19.98 -70.33
CA ILE A 13 50.06 20.39 -71.41
C ILE A 13 51.06 19.29 -71.68
N THR A 14 51.15 18.88 -72.94
CA THR A 14 52.08 17.86 -73.45
C THR A 14 52.78 18.39 -74.70
N GLY A 15 53.88 17.77 -75.11
CA GLY A 15 54.61 18.13 -76.33
C GLY A 15 56.01 18.67 -76.07
N VAL A 16 56.54 19.44 -77.02
CA VAL A 16 57.98 19.77 -77.05
C VAL A 16 58.43 20.46 -75.76
N GLY A 17 59.48 19.90 -75.13
CA GLY A 17 60.07 20.40 -73.89
C GLY A 17 59.39 19.92 -72.59
N ILE A 18 58.41 19.02 -72.68
CA ILE A 18 57.73 18.40 -71.52
C ILE A 18 57.90 16.88 -71.61
N PRO A 19 58.49 16.23 -70.60
CA PRO A 19 58.82 14.80 -70.68
C PRO A 19 57.62 13.85 -70.52
N ASP A 20 56.57 14.25 -69.78
CA ASP A 20 55.37 13.43 -69.56
C ASP A 20 54.10 14.31 -69.66
N ILE A 21 53.63 14.86 -68.54
CA ILE A 21 52.47 15.75 -68.50
C ILE A 21 52.75 16.92 -67.54
N LYS A 22 52.39 18.13 -67.97
CA LYS A 22 52.40 19.32 -67.10
C LYS A 22 50.98 19.77 -66.80
N ILE A 23 50.61 19.79 -65.52
CA ILE A 23 49.31 20.28 -65.04
C ILE A 23 49.46 21.71 -64.52
N ALA A 24 48.65 22.64 -65.00
CA ALA A 24 48.67 24.04 -64.55
C ALA A 24 47.30 24.71 -64.65
N LYS A 25 47.01 25.68 -63.77
CA LYS A 25 45.82 26.55 -63.88
C LYS A 25 45.97 27.62 -64.97
N LYS A 26 47.20 28.08 -65.21
CA LYS A 26 47.52 29.12 -66.18
C LYS A 26 48.88 28.83 -66.80
N ALA A 27 48.99 28.89 -68.13
CA ALA A 27 50.23 28.57 -68.80
C ALA A 27 50.31 29.14 -70.23
N TRP A 28 51.55 29.39 -70.66
CA TRP A 28 51.87 29.67 -72.05
C TRP A 28 51.99 28.36 -72.82
N VAL A 29 51.15 28.17 -73.83
CA VAL A 29 51.24 27.05 -74.76
C VAL A 29 52.13 27.48 -75.93
N LEU A 30 53.29 26.85 -76.06
CA LEU A 30 54.27 27.10 -77.12
C LEU A 30 53.92 26.33 -78.41
N PRO A 31 54.42 26.76 -79.59
CA PRO A 31 54.30 25.97 -80.82
C PRO A 31 54.90 24.56 -80.64
N GLY A 32 54.16 23.52 -80.99
CA GLY A 32 54.55 22.12 -80.76
C GLY A 32 54.10 21.54 -79.40
N GLN A 33 53.33 22.30 -78.61
CA GLN A 33 52.66 21.80 -77.40
C GLN A 33 51.15 21.64 -77.63
N CYS A 34 50.62 20.52 -77.13
CA CYS A 34 49.19 20.25 -77.07
C CYS A 34 48.65 20.62 -75.70
N CYS A 35 47.44 21.17 -75.65
CA CYS A 35 46.78 21.56 -74.41
C CYS A 35 45.35 21.01 -74.39
N ALA A 36 45.05 20.20 -73.39
CA ALA A 36 43.71 19.72 -73.06
C ALA A 36 43.24 20.33 -71.74
N ILE A 37 41.93 20.40 -71.54
CA ILE A 37 41.29 20.91 -70.32
C ILE A 37 40.47 19.76 -69.75
N PHE A 38 40.58 19.54 -68.43
CA PHE A 38 39.70 18.60 -67.72
C PHE A 38 39.13 19.25 -66.47
N ASP A 39 37.92 18.82 -66.11
CA ASP A 39 37.22 19.25 -64.89
C ASP A 39 37.61 18.34 -63.72
N VAL A 40 37.83 18.94 -62.55
CA VAL A 40 38.10 18.22 -61.29
C VAL A 40 36.88 18.15 -60.37
N SER A 41 35.74 18.68 -60.80
CA SER A 41 34.50 18.65 -60.04
C SER A 41 34.08 17.19 -59.74
N PRO A 42 33.75 16.87 -58.48
CA PRO A 42 33.23 15.55 -58.14
C PRO A 42 31.90 15.26 -58.85
N VAL A 43 31.75 14.03 -59.34
CA VAL A 43 30.56 13.56 -60.05
C VAL A 43 29.83 12.54 -59.20
N ASN A 44 28.49 12.60 -59.23
CA ASN A 44 27.64 11.61 -58.55
C ASN A 44 27.40 10.41 -59.46
N TYR A 45 27.79 9.24 -59.00
CA TYR A 45 27.59 7.96 -59.64
C TYR A 45 26.51 7.18 -58.89
N THR A 46 25.39 6.97 -59.56
CA THR A 46 24.28 6.15 -59.07
C THR A 46 24.40 4.76 -59.65
N PHE A 47 24.33 3.74 -58.82
CA PHE A 47 24.34 2.34 -59.28
C PHE A 47 23.45 1.47 -58.40
N GLU A 48 23.02 0.36 -58.98
CA GLU A 48 22.17 -0.64 -58.35
C GLU A 48 22.88 -1.98 -58.47
N VAL A 49 23.69 -2.33 -57.46
CA VAL A 49 24.45 -3.58 -57.50
C VAL A 49 23.52 -4.73 -57.20
N GLN A 50 23.38 -5.66 -58.15
CA GLN A 50 22.79 -6.96 -57.89
C GLN A 50 23.89 -7.89 -57.36
N ALA A 51 23.71 -8.36 -56.14
CA ALA A 51 24.65 -9.25 -55.46
C ALA A 51 23.94 -10.44 -54.82
N MET A 52 24.72 -11.43 -54.40
CA MET A 52 24.24 -12.60 -53.67
C MET A 52 24.95 -12.66 -52.33
N SER A 53 24.20 -12.93 -51.26
CA SER A 53 24.78 -13.19 -49.93
C SER A 53 25.51 -14.55 -49.89
N ALA A 54 26.22 -14.82 -48.79
CA ALA A 54 26.82 -16.13 -48.52
C ALA A 54 25.78 -17.28 -48.55
N GLU A 55 24.51 -16.97 -48.22
CA GLU A 55 23.38 -17.91 -48.23
C GLU A 55 22.73 -18.04 -49.61
N LYS A 56 23.31 -17.41 -50.64
CA LYS A 56 22.81 -17.35 -52.02
C LYS A 56 21.46 -16.65 -52.15
N LEU A 57 21.14 -15.74 -51.24
CA LEU A 57 19.97 -14.88 -51.37
C LEU A 57 20.33 -13.67 -52.25
N PRO A 58 19.60 -13.44 -53.36
CA PRO A 58 19.84 -12.32 -54.24
C PRO A 58 19.25 -11.03 -53.65
N PHE A 59 20.00 -9.93 -53.73
CA PHE A 59 19.52 -8.61 -53.29
C PHE A 59 20.06 -7.50 -54.17
N VAL A 60 19.41 -6.34 -54.09
CA VAL A 60 19.83 -5.10 -54.77
C VAL A 60 20.33 -4.10 -53.73
N LEU A 61 21.54 -3.59 -53.95
CA LEU A 61 22.12 -2.50 -53.18
C LEU A 61 22.10 -1.21 -54.02
N PRO A 62 21.09 -0.34 -53.82
CA PRO A 62 21.10 0.99 -54.43
C PRO A 62 22.02 1.92 -53.65
N ALA A 63 23.02 2.48 -54.32
CA ALA A 63 23.93 3.43 -53.71
C ALA A 63 24.35 4.56 -54.65
N VAL A 64 24.74 5.67 -54.03
CA VAL A 64 25.17 6.89 -54.72
C VAL A 64 26.53 7.29 -54.17
N PHE A 65 27.53 7.33 -55.03
CA PHE A 65 28.90 7.67 -54.67
C PHE A 65 29.30 8.98 -55.37
N THR A 66 29.78 9.94 -54.61
CA THR A 66 30.35 11.18 -55.13
C THR A 66 31.85 10.97 -55.28
N VAL A 67 32.32 10.78 -56.50
CA VAL A 67 33.73 10.48 -56.80
C VAL A 67 34.33 11.59 -57.65
N GLY A 68 35.56 11.99 -57.34
CA GLY A 68 36.31 12.96 -58.13
C GLY A 68 37.81 12.79 -57.95
N PRO A 69 38.63 13.46 -58.75
CA PRO A 69 40.08 13.43 -58.57
C PRO A 69 40.48 14.08 -57.23
N ARG A 70 41.56 13.57 -56.63
CA ARG A 70 42.17 14.16 -55.43
C ARG A 70 42.99 15.39 -55.81
N ILE A 71 42.53 16.59 -55.42
CA ILE A 71 43.17 17.87 -55.79
C ILE A 71 44.45 18.13 -54.99
N ASP A 72 44.53 17.60 -53.75
CA ASP A 72 45.65 17.84 -52.83
C ASP A 72 46.96 17.15 -53.26
N ASP A 73 46.85 16.09 -54.08
CA ASP A 73 47.99 15.30 -54.51
C ASP A 73 48.22 15.44 -56.02
N ASN A 74 49.36 16.04 -56.37
CA ASN A 74 49.74 16.24 -57.77
C ASN A 74 49.99 14.91 -58.50
N ALA A 75 50.40 13.84 -57.79
CA ALA A 75 50.57 12.53 -58.39
C ALA A 75 49.23 11.89 -58.77
N SER A 76 48.21 12.03 -57.93
CA SER A 76 46.83 11.62 -58.21
C SER A 76 46.22 12.39 -59.39
N LEU A 77 46.43 13.70 -59.46
CA LEU A 77 46.00 14.51 -60.61
C LEU A 77 46.67 14.07 -61.91
N LEU A 78 47.95 13.70 -61.89
CA LEU A 78 48.66 13.16 -63.05
C LEU A 78 48.08 11.82 -63.52
N LYS A 79 47.75 10.91 -62.59
CA LYS A 79 47.09 9.64 -62.90
C LYS A 79 45.72 9.85 -63.56
N TYR A 80 44.92 10.77 -63.01
CA TYR A 80 43.62 11.11 -63.55
C TYR A 80 43.71 11.78 -64.93
N ALA A 81 44.67 12.68 -65.13
CA ALA A 81 44.92 13.32 -66.42
C ALA A 81 45.34 12.30 -67.50
N LYS A 82 46.09 11.25 -67.13
CA LYS A 82 46.41 10.13 -68.04
C LYS A 82 45.18 9.31 -68.40
N LEU A 83 44.29 9.07 -67.45
CA LEU A 83 43.04 8.31 -67.66
C LEU A 83 42.07 9.02 -68.62
N ILE A 84 42.00 10.36 -68.57
CA ILE A 84 41.10 11.18 -69.41
C ILE A 84 41.72 11.58 -70.76
N SER A 85 43.00 11.25 -70.96
CA SER A 85 43.70 11.54 -72.21
C SER A 85 42.94 10.94 -73.40
N PRO A 86 42.84 11.63 -74.55
CA PRO A 86 41.77 11.46 -75.52
C PRO A 86 41.97 10.21 -76.39
N HIS A 87 41.80 9.03 -75.79
CA HIS A 87 41.41 7.84 -76.53
C HIS A 87 39.89 7.78 -76.43
N ASP A 88 39.30 8.31 -77.50
CA ASP A 88 37.88 8.27 -77.82
C ASP A 88 36.94 9.22 -77.06
N LYS A 89 36.12 9.92 -77.85
CA LYS A 89 35.15 10.94 -77.42
C LYS A 89 33.87 10.31 -76.87
N LEU A 90 33.94 9.11 -76.31
CA LEU A 90 32.85 8.45 -75.59
C LEU A 90 33.11 8.62 -74.08
N SER A 91 32.55 9.71 -73.55
CA SER A 91 32.57 10.22 -72.19
C SER A 91 32.14 9.27 -71.06
N ASN A 92 32.06 7.95 -71.30
CA ASN A 92 31.61 6.96 -70.33
C ASN A 92 32.75 6.10 -69.76
N HIS A 93 33.97 6.10 -70.31
CA HIS A 93 35.04 5.21 -69.82
C HIS A 93 35.32 5.37 -68.32
N VAL A 94 35.43 6.61 -67.81
CA VAL A 94 35.67 6.83 -66.37
C VAL A 94 34.48 6.37 -65.54
N LYS A 95 33.26 6.57 -66.06
CA LYS A 95 32.03 6.12 -65.42
C LYS A 95 31.97 4.59 -65.35
N ASP A 96 32.25 3.90 -66.45
CA ASP A 96 32.21 2.45 -66.55
C ASP A 96 33.31 1.80 -65.70
N LEU A 97 34.50 2.43 -65.63
CA LEU A 97 35.59 2.00 -64.75
C LEU A 97 35.20 2.11 -63.27
N VAL A 98 34.71 3.29 -62.85
CA VAL A 98 34.29 3.52 -61.47
C VAL A 98 33.14 2.58 -61.10
N GLN A 99 32.16 2.42 -61.99
CA GLN A 99 31.04 1.51 -61.80
C GLN A 99 31.50 0.06 -61.70
N GLY A 100 32.40 -0.40 -62.58
CA GLY A 100 32.91 -1.77 -62.57
C GLY A 100 33.71 -2.11 -61.30
N ILE A 101 34.53 -1.17 -60.81
CA ILE A 101 35.26 -1.34 -59.54
C ILE A 101 34.28 -1.46 -58.37
N ILE A 102 33.32 -0.53 -58.28
CA ILE A 102 32.39 -0.52 -57.15
C ILE A 102 31.49 -1.76 -57.16
N GLU A 103 30.95 -2.14 -58.32
CA GLU A 103 30.14 -3.35 -58.46
C GLU A 103 30.93 -4.61 -58.13
N GLY A 104 32.19 -4.69 -58.59
CA GLY A 104 33.08 -5.82 -58.34
C GLY A 104 33.36 -6.01 -56.85
N GLU A 105 33.88 -4.98 -56.18
CA GLU A 105 34.25 -5.02 -54.76
C GLU A 105 33.03 -5.24 -53.86
N THR A 106 31.91 -4.56 -54.17
CA THR A 106 30.66 -4.75 -53.42
C THR A 106 30.16 -6.19 -53.53
N ARG A 107 30.26 -6.81 -54.71
CA ARG A 107 29.83 -8.20 -54.91
C ARG A 107 30.69 -9.20 -54.14
N VAL A 108 32.00 -8.97 -54.08
CA VAL A 108 32.92 -9.82 -53.31
C VAL A 108 32.59 -9.78 -51.82
N LEU A 109 32.37 -8.58 -51.26
CA LEU A 109 31.99 -8.40 -49.86
C LEU A 109 30.61 -8.96 -49.53
N ALA A 110 29.64 -8.76 -50.43
CA ALA A 110 28.31 -9.34 -50.30
C ALA A 110 28.35 -10.88 -50.22
N ALA A 111 29.19 -11.51 -51.04
CA ALA A 111 29.30 -12.97 -51.10
C ALA A 111 29.92 -13.58 -49.82
N SER A 112 30.69 -12.82 -49.05
CA SER A 112 31.31 -13.30 -47.81
C SER A 112 30.44 -13.16 -46.56
N MET A 113 29.37 -12.35 -46.62
CA MET A 113 28.52 -12.05 -45.46
C MET A 113 27.14 -12.71 -45.57
N THR A 114 26.55 -13.04 -44.43
CA THR A 114 25.15 -13.50 -44.37
C THR A 114 24.19 -12.33 -44.60
N MET A 115 22.97 -12.64 -45.02
CA MET A 115 21.97 -11.61 -45.30
C MET A 115 21.64 -10.76 -44.08
N GLU A 116 21.60 -11.40 -42.92
CA GLU A 116 21.31 -10.78 -41.63
C GLU A 116 22.46 -9.89 -41.15
N GLU A 117 23.71 -10.27 -41.41
CA GLU A 117 24.89 -9.44 -41.12
C GLU A 117 24.91 -8.18 -41.99
N ILE A 118 24.61 -8.28 -43.28
CA ILE A 118 24.53 -7.12 -44.17
C ILE A 118 23.40 -6.17 -43.71
N PHE A 119 22.26 -6.73 -43.28
CA PHE A 119 21.13 -5.94 -42.79
C PHE A 119 21.39 -5.29 -41.42
N ARG A 120 21.94 -6.03 -40.46
CA ARG A 120 22.21 -5.55 -39.08
C ARG A 120 23.44 -4.65 -39.02
N GLY A 121 24.48 -5.03 -39.75
CA GLY A 121 25.79 -4.40 -39.84
C GLY A 121 25.88 -3.38 -40.97
N THR A 122 24.80 -2.68 -41.34
CA THR A 122 24.83 -1.75 -42.48
C THR A 122 25.91 -0.67 -42.34
N LYS A 123 26.33 -0.33 -41.12
CA LYS A 123 27.43 0.63 -40.89
C LYS A 123 28.80 0.03 -41.18
N GLU A 124 29.05 -1.18 -40.68
CA GLU A 124 30.31 -1.92 -40.87
C GLU A 124 30.48 -2.30 -42.33
N PHE A 125 29.42 -2.83 -42.96
CA PHE A 125 29.39 -3.12 -44.39
C PHE A 125 29.69 -1.88 -45.24
N LYS A 126 29.08 -0.72 -44.92
CA LYS A 126 29.36 0.55 -45.62
C LYS A 126 30.84 0.94 -45.51
N GLN A 127 31.42 0.81 -44.33
CA GLN A 127 32.81 1.16 -44.10
C GLN A 127 33.76 0.23 -44.86
N GLU A 128 33.49 -1.09 -44.83
CA GLU A 128 34.33 -2.07 -45.51
C GLU A 128 34.26 -1.91 -47.04
N VAL A 129 33.06 -1.72 -47.59
CA VAL A 129 32.89 -1.39 -49.03
C VAL A 129 33.63 -0.11 -49.38
N PHE A 130 33.51 0.94 -48.55
CA PHE A 130 34.20 2.20 -48.78
C PHE A 130 35.73 2.04 -48.80
N GLU A 131 36.30 1.33 -47.83
CA GLU A 131 37.74 1.11 -47.73
C GLU A 131 38.29 0.32 -48.91
N LYS A 132 37.62 -0.77 -49.30
CA LYS A 132 38.03 -1.61 -50.44
C LYS A 132 37.95 -0.85 -51.75
N VAL A 133 36.83 -0.17 -52.02
CA VAL A 133 36.65 0.62 -53.23
C VAL A 133 37.66 1.77 -53.29
N GLN A 134 37.93 2.45 -52.17
CA GLN A 134 38.88 3.56 -52.15
C GLN A 134 40.30 3.11 -52.48
N LEU A 135 40.72 1.91 -52.06
CA LEU A 135 42.03 1.34 -52.40
C LEU A 135 42.21 1.14 -53.92
N GLU A 136 41.18 0.64 -54.60
CA GLU A 136 41.18 0.47 -56.06
C GLU A 136 41.16 1.83 -56.78
N LEU A 137 40.30 2.76 -56.34
CA LEU A 137 40.19 4.10 -56.94
C LEU A 137 41.48 4.95 -56.79
N ASN A 138 42.26 4.74 -55.73
CA ASN A 138 43.55 5.41 -55.52
C ASN A 138 44.56 5.10 -56.64
N GLN A 139 44.46 3.94 -57.29
CA GLN A 139 45.34 3.57 -58.42
C GLN A 139 45.12 4.51 -59.63
N PHE A 140 43.90 5.02 -59.78
CA PHE A 140 43.48 5.93 -60.84
C PHE A 140 43.52 7.42 -60.42
N GLY A 141 43.92 7.71 -59.17
CA GLY A 141 43.95 9.08 -58.64
C GLY A 141 42.58 9.63 -58.25
N LEU A 142 41.59 8.76 -58.06
CA LEU A 142 40.22 9.09 -57.69
C LEU A 142 40.00 8.97 -56.18
N LEU A 143 39.11 9.81 -55.66
CA LEU A 143 38.72 9.90 -54.26
C LEU A 143 37.20 9.91 -54.14
N ILE A 144 36.69 9.11 -53.23
CA ILE A 144 35.29 9.15 -52.82
C ILE A 144 35.14 10.28 -51.79
N TYR A 145 34.39 11.31 -52.16
CA TYR A 145 34.04 12.42 -51.27
C TYR A 145 32.85 12.07 -50.37
N ASN A 146 31.90 11.30 -50.90
CA ASN A 146 30.71 10.86 -50.18
C ASN A 146 30.22 9.52 -50.73
N ALA A 147 29.72 8.66 -49.85
CA ALA A 147 29.01 7.45 -50.22
C ALA A 147 27.68 7.39 -49.47
N ASN A 148 26.57 7.42 -50.20
CA ASN A 148 25.24 7.24 -49.67
C ASN A 148 24.66 5.90 -50.14
N VAL A 149 24.75 4.91 -49.25
CA VAL A 149 24.14 3.60 -49.45
C VAL A 149 22.72 3.61 -48.90
N LYS A 150 21.73 3.39 -49.77
CA LYS A 150 20.31 3.30 -49.39
C LYS A 150 20.00 1.93 -48.75
N GLN A 151 18.76 1.77 -48.31
CA GLN A 151 18.29 0.49 -47.80
C GLN A 151 18.30 -0.58 -48.91
N LEU A 152 18.67 -1.80 -48.53
CA LEU A 152 18.66 -2.95 -49.41
C LEU A 152 17.24 -3.25 -49.89
N VAL A 153 17.12 -3.68 -51.14
CA VAL A 153 15.84 -4.01 -51.76
C VAL A 153 15.88 -5.46 -52.26
N ASP A 154 14.77 -6.17 -52.12
CA ASP A 154 14.64 -7.53 -52.67
C ASP A 154 14.68 -7.47 -54.20
N VAL A 155 15.24 -8.50 -54.83
CA VAL A 155 15.10 -8.68 -56.28
C VAL A 155 13.64 -9.05 -56.60
N PRO A 156 13.04 -8.53 -57.69
CA PRO A 156 11.67 -8.89 -58.08
C PRO A 156 11.47 -10.42 -58.12
N GLY A 157 10.51 -10.92 -57.33
CA GLY A 157 10.24 -12.36 -57.17
C GLY A 157 10.69 -12.95 -55.83
N HIS A 158 11.46 -12.21 -55.03
CA HIS A 158 11.78 -12.54 -53.65
C HIS A 158 11.19 -11.47 -52.70
N GLU A 159 10.72 -11.89 -51.52
CA GLU A 159 10.08 -11.01 -50.53
C GLU A 159 10.76 -11.11 -49.15
N TYR A 160 12.05 -11.49 -49.13
CA TYR A 160 12.76 -11.80 -47.89
C TYR A 160 12.79 -10.60 -46.94
N PHE A 161 13.12 -9.40 -47.42
CA PHE A 161 13.15 -8.20 -46.57
C PHE A 161 11.78 -7.81 -46.04
N SER A 162 10.73 -8.03 -46.82
CA SER A 162 9.35 -7.75 -46.39
C SER A 162 8.98 -8.65 -45.20
N TYR A 163 9.23 -9.95 -45.31
CA TYR A 163 8.99 -10.90 -44.22
C TYR A 163 9.92 -10.69 -43.03
N LEU A 164 11.20 -10.38 -43.26
CA LEU A 164 12.15 -10.10 -42.20
C LEU A 164 11.73 -8.86 -41.40
N GLY A 165 11.38 -7.77 -42.08
CA GLY A 165 10.87 -6.56 -41.44
C GLY A 165 9.61 -6.82 -40.62
N GLN A 166 8.68 -7.62 -41.15
CA GLN A 166 7.48 -8.03 -40.43
C GLN A 166 7.81 -8.88 -39.20
N LYS A 167 8.73 -9.85 -39.31
CA LYS A 167 9.21 -10.69 -38.21
C LYS A 167 9.83 -9.83 -37.09
N THR A 168 10.73 -8.92 -37.43
CA THR A 168 11.37 -8.02 -36.44
C THR A 168 10.36 -7.12 -35.74
N GLN A 169 9.38 -6.59 -36.46
CA GLN A 169 8.29 -5.81 -35.85
C GLN A 169 7.43 -6.65 -34.91
N MET A 170 7.10 -7.89 -35.30
CA MET A 170 6.34 -8.82 -34.46
C MET A 170 7.13 -9.25 -33.22
N GLU A 171 8.43 -9.51 -33.36
CA GLU A 171 9.32 -9.84 -32.23
C GLU A 171 9.40 -8.68 -31.24
N ALA A 172 9.61 -7.44 -31.70
CA ALA A 172 9.62 -6.27 -30.84
C ALA A 172 8.26 -6.05 -30.14
N ALA A 173 7.16 -6.24 -30.86
CA ALA A 173 5.81 -6.13 -30.29
C ALA A 173 5.53 -7.24 -29.26
N ASN A 174 5.98 -8.48 -29.51
CA ASN A 174 5.82 -9.58 -28.58
C ASN A 174 6.69 -9.39 -27.33
N GLN A 175 7.93 -8.92 -27.47
CA GLN A 175 8.79 -8.60 -26.34
C GLN A 175 8.14 -7.51 -25.47
N ALA A 176 7.64 -6.43 -26.08
CA ALA A 176 6.93 -5.39 -25.35
C ALA A 176 5.68 -5.92 -24.62
N LYS A 177 4.94 -6.87 -25.22
CA LYS A 177 3.80 -7.53 -24.55
C LYS A 177 4.25 -8.38 -23.36
N VAL A 178 5.36 -9.09 -23.47
CA VAL A 178 5.94 -9.88 -22.38
C VAL A 178 6.34 -8.96 -21.23
N ASP A 179 7.05 -7.87 -21.52
CA ASP A 179 7.51 -6.91 -20.51
C ASP A 179 6.32 -6.25 -19.78
N VAL A 180 5.25 -5.88 -20.51
CA VAL A 180 4.03 -5.32 -19.93
C VAL A 180 3.30 -6.35 -19.06
N ALA A 181 3.22 -7.61 -19.50
CA ALA A 181 2.59 -8.68 -18.74
C ALA A 181 3.36 -8.96 -17.44
N GLU A 182 4.69 -9.01 -17.49
CA GLU A 182 5.55 -9.19 -16.32
C GLU A 182 5.43 -8.01 -15.34
N ALA A 183 5.44 -6.78 -15.84
CA ALA A 183 5.23 -5.59 -15.03
C ALA A 183 3.86 -5.60 -14.33
N LYS A 184 2.80 -6.00 -15.05
CA LYS A 184 1.45 -6.13 -14.50
C LYS A 184 1.37 -7.22 -13.44
N MET A 185 1.94 -8.39 -13.70
CA MET A 185 2.03 -9.50 -12.74
C MET A 185 2.73 -9.05 -11.45
N LYS A 186 3.88 -8.40 -11.57
CA LYS A 186 4.63 -7.87 -10.42
C LYS A 186 3.83 -6.81 -9.65
N GLY A 187 3.12 -5.93 -10.36
CA GLY A 187 2.23 -4.93 -9.77
C GLY A 187 1.06 -5.56 -9.00
N GLU A 188 0.39 -6.56 -9.57
CA GLU A 188 -0.73 -7.28 -8.94
C GLU A 188 -0.29 -8.06 -7.71
N ILE A 189 0.84 -8.78 -7.78
CA ILE A 189 1.42 -9.48 -6.63
C ILE A 189 1.77 -8.49 -5.52
N GLY A 190 2.43 -7.38 -5.86
CA GLY A 190 2.77 -6.34 -4.89
C GLY A 190 1.54 -5.69 -4.24
N SER A 191 0.47 -5.49 -5.00
CA SER A 191 -0.80 -4.99 -4.49
C SER A 191 -1.46 -5.98 -3.53
N LYS A 192 -1.58 -7.25 -3.92
CA LYS A 192 -2.20 -8.31 -3.12
C LYS A 192 -1.41 -8.61 -1.85
N LEU A 193 -0.07 -8.56 -1.91
CA LEU A 193 0.77 -8.72 -0.74
C LEU A 193 0.54 -7.59 0.28
N ARG A 194 0.47 -6.34 -0.18
CA ARG A 194 0.16 -5.20 0.70
C ARG A 194 -1.25 -5.31 1.28
N GLU A 195 -2.24 -5.67 0.47
CA GLU A 195 -3.61 -5.89 0.94
C GLU A 195 -3.66 -6.99 2.02
N GLY A 196 -2.99 -8.13 1.79
CA GLY A 196 -2.86 -9.21 2.76
C GLY A 196 -2.17 -8.77 4.07
N GLN A 197 -1.09 -8.00 3.98
CA GLN A 197 -0.42 -7.43 5.16
C GLN A 197 -1.33 -6.47 5.92
N THR A 198 -2.07 -5.59 5.22
CA THR A 198 -3.01 -4.68 5.87
C THR A 198 -4.13 -5.42 6.59
N LEU A 199 -4.68 -6.48 5.99
CA LEU A 199 -5.70 -7.32 6.62
C LEU A 199 -5.16 -8.07 7.83
N GLN A 200 -3.94 -8.64 7.75
CA GLN A 200 -3.31 -9.30 8.89
C GLN A 200 -3.04 -8.33 10.03
N ASN A 201 -2.54 -7.12 9.73
CA ASN A 201 -2.30 -6.09 10.73
C ASN A 201 -3.60 -5.61 11.37
N ALA A 202 -4.65 -5.38 10.56
CA ALA A 202 -5.97 -5.04 11.07
C ALA A 202 -6.53 -6.13 12.00
N ALA A 203 -6.41 -7.40 11.62
CA ALA A 203 -6.85 -8.52 12.45
C ALA A 203 -6.06 -8.64 13.77
N LYS A 204 -4.73 -8.39 13.75
CA LYS A 204 -3.92 -8.32 14.97
C LYS A 204 -4.36 -7.18 15.88
N ILE A 205 -4.54 -5.98 15.32
CA ILE A 205 -5.00 -4.80 16.06
C ILE A 205 -6.38 -5.06 16.68
N ASP A 206 -7.31 -5.67 15.95
CA ASP A 206 -8.64 -6.00 16.47
C ASP A 206 -8.58 -7.02 17.61
N ALA A 207 -7.75 -8.07 17.46
CA ALA A 207 -7.50 -9.05 18.51
C ALA A 207 -6.91 -8.39 19.78
N ASP A 208 -5.89 -7.56 19.62
CA ASP A 208 -5.25 -6.82 20.72
C ASP A 208 -6.25 -5.86 21.38
N THR A 209 -7.06 -5.15 20.58
CA THR A 209 -8.12 -4.26 21.06
C THR A 209 -9.16 -5.03 21.88
N LYS A 210 -9.55 -6.23 21.43
CA LYS A 210 -10.49 -7.09 22.15
C LYS A 210 -9.91 -7.59 23.47
N ILE A 211 -8.63 -7.96 23.50
CA ILE A 211 -7.92 -8.35 24.73
C ILE A 211 -7.91 -7.18 25.72
N ILE A 212 -7.49 -5.99 25.28
CA ILE A 212 -7.44 -4.79 26.13
C ILE A 212 -8.84 -4.43 26.65
N SER A 213 -9.87 -4.47 25.80
CA SER A 213 -11.25 -4.19 26.21
C SER A 213 -11.76 -5.18 27.25
N THR A 214 -11.45 -6.48 27.08
CA THR A 214 -11.82 -7.54 28.03
C THR A 214 -11.08 -7.37 29.35
N GLN A 215 -9.79 -7.02 29.31
CA GLN A 215 -9.00 -6.74 30.51
C GLN A 215 -9.55 -5.53 31.26
N ARG A 216 -9.83 -4.41 30.56
CA ARG A 216 -10.45 -3.22 31.16
C ARG A 216 -11.81 -3.53 31.78
N GLN A 217 -12.63 -4.34 31.12
CA GLN A 217 -13.91 -4.79 31.70
C GLN A 217 -13.71 -5.69 32.93
N GLY A 218 -12.69 -6.56 32.92
CA GLY A 218 -12.33 -7.37 34.08
C GLY A 218 -11.86 -6.53 35.27
N GLU A 219 -11.03 -5.51 35.01
CA GLU A 219 -10.59 -4.53 36.01
C GLU A 219 -11.76 -3.69 36.54
N GLY A 220 -12.64 -3.19 35.65
CA GLY A 220 -13.85 -2.46 36.04
C GLY A 220 -14.79 -3.31 36.91
N LYS A 221 -15.02 -4.58 36.54
CA LYS A 221 -15.81 -5.51 37.35
C LYS A 221 -15.16 -5.82 38.70
N LYS A 222 -13.83 -5.95 38.76
CA LYS A 222 -13.11 -6.11 40.03
C LYS A 222 -13.31 -4.91 40.94
N GLU A 223 -13.22 -3.70 40.40
CA GLU A 223 -13.43 -2.48 41.17
C GLU A 223 -14.89 -2.33 41.62
N GLU A 224 -15.86 -2.65 40.75
CA GLU A 224 -17.28 -2.71 41.13
C GLU A 224 -17.55 -3.72 42.26
N ILE A 225 -16.93 -4.91 42.18
CA ILE A 225 -17.05 -5.93 43.23
C ILE A 225 -16.43 -5.43 44.53
N ARG A 226 -15.27 -4.77 44.45
CA ARG A 226 -14.59 -4.19 45.63
C ARG A 226 -15.46 -3.15 46.32
N VAL A 227 -16.00 -2.19 45.56
CA VAL A 227 -16.93 -1.18 46.09
C VAL A 227 -18.17 -1.83 46.70
N LYS A 228 -18.75 -2.85 46.05
CA LYS A 228 -19.90 -3.59 46.61
C LYS A 228 -19.56 -4.33 47.90
N ILE A 229 -18.36 -4.91 48.01
CA ILE A 229 -17.90 -5.56 49.25
C ILE A 229 -17.76 -4.51 50.34
N ASP A 230 -17.11 -3.38 50.06
CA ASP A 230 -16.90 -2.30 51.04
C ASP A 230 -18.25 -1.74 51.54
N VAL A 231 -19.23 -1.55 50.64
CA VAL A 231 -20.60 -1.14 51.01
C VAL A 231 -21.26 -2.19 51.91
N LYS A 232 -21.19 -3.49 51.57
CA LYS A 232 -21.76 -4.55 52.41
C LYS A 232 -21.10 -4.66 53.78
N VAL A 233 -19.78 -4.46 53.85
CA VAL A 233 -19.06 -4.44 55.13
C VAL A 233 -19.56 -3.26 55.97
N PHE A 234 -19.75 -2.08 55.37
CA PHE A 234 -20.29 -0.91 56.05
C PHE A 234 -21.75 -1.11 56.51
N GLU A 235 -22.61 -1.71 55.68
CA GLU A 235 -23.99 -2.07 56.04
C GLU A 235 -24.02 -3.05 57.21
N ASN A 236 -23.23 -4.14 57.13
CA ASN A 236 -23.12 -5.11 58.23
C ASN A 236 -22.62 -4.46 59.52
N GLN A 237 -21.65 -3.55 59.43
CA GLN A 237 -21.14 -2.83 60.59
C GLN A 237 -22.22 -1.94 61.22
N ARG A 238 -22.99 -1.22 60.39
CA ARG A 238 -24.14 -0.42 60.86
C ARG A 238 -25.25 -1.29 61.45
N GLU A 239 -25.56 -2.43 60.86
CA GLU A 239 -26.55 -3.36 61.41
C GLU A 239 -26.09 -3.91 62.76
N ALA A 240 -24.81 -4.24 62.91
CA ALA A 240 -24.23 -4.66 64.19
C ALA A 240 -24.33 -3.55 65.25
N GLU A 241 -23.99 -2.30 64.91
CA GLU A 241 -24.15 -1.14 65.81
C GLU A 241 -25.61 -0.91 66.22
N VAL A 242 -26.54 -1.02 65.28
CA VAL A 242 -27.99 -0.89 65.55
C VAL A 242 -28.47 -2.05 66.43
N ALA A 243 -28.00 -3.27 66.21
CA ALA A 243 -28.32 -4.43 67.03
C ALA A 243 -27.78 -4.29 68.46
N GLU A 244 -26.55 -3.78 68.63
CA GLU A 244 -25.97 -3.45 69.94
C GLU A 244 -26.79 -2.39 70.67
N ALA A 245 -27.12 -1.28 69.98
CA ALA A 245 -27.94 -0.21 70.55
C ALA A 245 -29.34 -0.71 70.94
N ASN A 246 -29.96 -1.55 70.12
CA ASN A 246 -31.25 -2.17 70.41
C ASN A 246 -31.15 -3.14 71.61
N ALA A 247 -30.08 -3.94 71.70
CA ALA A 247 -29.85 -4.83 72.84
C ALA A 247 -29.64 -4.04 74.14
N GLU A 248 -28.94 -2.90 74.08
CA GLU A 248 -28.75 -2.01 75.23
C GLU A 248 -30.08 -1.36 75.66
N LEU A 249 -30.87 -0.88 74.71
CA LEU A 249 -32.22 -0.37 74.96
C LEU A 249 -33.13 -1.44 75.56
N ALA A 250 -33.06 -2.69 75.07
CA ALA A 250 -33.83 -3.81 75.61
C ALA A 250 -33.42 -4.13 77.05
N LYS A 251 -32.12 -4.12 77.38
CA LYS A 251 -31.64 -4.28 78.76
C LYS A 251 -32.17 -3.18 79.67
N LYS A 252 -32.13 -1.92 79.24
CA LYS A 252 -32.68 -0.79 80.02
C LYS A 252 -34.20 -0.92 80.22
N LYS A 253 -34.94 -1.28 79.17
CA LYS A 253 -36.39 -1.53 79.25
C LYS A 253 -36.72 -2.70 80.20
N ALA A 254 -35.95 -3.79 80.16
CA ALA A 254 -36.14 -4.92 81.06
C ALA A 254 -35.83 -4.55 82.52
N GLY A 255 -34.84 -3.68 82.75
CA GLY A 255 -34.57 -3.09 84.07
C GLY A 255 -35.76 -2.30 84.59
N TRP A 256 -36.29 -1.37 83.81
CA TRP A 256 -37.47 -0.58 84.17
C TRP A 256 -38.73 -1.43 84.36
N ALA A 257 -38.95 -2.45 83.53
CA ALA A 257 -40.08 -3.36 83.69
C ALA A 257 -40.00 -4.17 85.00
N ARG A 258 -38.79 -4.56 85.40
CA ARG A 258 -38.56 -5.24 86.68
C ARG A 258 -38.82 -4.31 87.86
N GLU A 259 -38.37 -3.06 87.79
CA GLU A 259 -38.67 -2.04 88.81
C GLU A 259 -40.18 -1.76 88.90
N ALA A 260 -40.87 -1.63 87.76
CA ALA A 260 -42.31 -1.43 87.72
C ALA A 260 -43.09 -2.61 88.34
N GLN A 261 -42.70 -3.86 88.04
CA GLN A 261 -43.31 -5.04 88.66
C GLN A 261 -43.06 -5.10 90.17
N VAL A 262 -41.88 -4.71 90.66
CA VAL A 262 -41.60 -4.66 92.09
C VAL A 262 -42.52 -3.64 92.77
N ALA A 263 -42.67 -2.45 92.19
CA ALA A 263 -43.59 -1.43 92.71
C ALA A 263 -45.06 -1.89 92.73
N GLU A 264 -45.51 -2.63 91.71
CA GLU A 264 -46.87 -3.17 91.64
C GLU A 264 -47.12 -4.27 92.69
N VAL A 265 -46.14 -5.15 92.90
CA VAL A 265 -46.20 -6.18 93.96
C VAL A 265 -46.18 -5.55 95.35
N GLU A 266 -45.39 -4.50 95.58
CA GLU A 266 -45.40 -3.76 96.84
C GLU A 266 -46.75 -3.07 97.09
N ALA A 267 -47.34 -2.44 96.06
CA ALA A 267 -48.64 -1.79 96.15
C ALA A 267 -49.77 -2.80 96.47
N THR A 268 -49.81 -3.94 95.78
CA THR A 268 -50.81 -4.99 96.05
C THR A 268 -50.67 -5.58 97.45
N LYS A 269 -49.43 -5.78 97.93
CA LYS A 269 -49.18 -6.27 99.28
C LYS A 269 -49.58 -5.25 100.36
N ALA A 270 -49.41 -3.96 100.09
CA ALA A 270 -49.87 -2.88 100.97
C ALA A 270 -51.40 -2.82 101.07
N VAL A 271 -52.13 -3.00 99.96
CA VAL A 271 -53.60 -3.09 99.95
C VAL A 271 -54.07 -4.29 100.76
N ALA A 272 -53.47 -5.47 100.55
CA ALA A 272 -53.84 -6.68 101.29
C ALA A 272 -53.64 -6.57 102.81
N LEU A 273 -52.59 -5.86 103.25
CA LEU A 273 -52.37 -5.58 104.68
C LEU A 273 -53.45 -4.64 105.25
N ARG A 274 -53.89 -3.64 104.47
CA ARG A 274 -54.95 -2.70 104.87
C ARG A 274 -56.30 -3.40 105.02
N ASP A 275 -56.64 -4.31 104.11
CA ASP A 275 -57.88 -5.09 104.17
C ASP A 275 -57.90 -6.03 105.39
N ALA A 276 -56.76 -6.64 105.72
CA ALA A 276 -56.64 -7.51 106.89
C ALA A 276 -56.78 -6.75 108.23
N GLU A 277 -56.40 -5.47 108.30
CA GLU A 277 -56.65 -4.60 109.47
C GLU A 277 -58.14 -4.30 109.63
N LEU A 278 -58.82 -3.91 108.54
CA LEU A 278 -60.25 -3.60 108.54
C LEU A 278 -61.11 -4.80 108.96
N GLN A 279 -60.72 -6.02 108.56
CA GLN A 279 -61.46 -7.24 108.87
C GLN A 279 -61.45 -7.57 110.37
N ARG A 280 -60.33 -7.31 111.06
CA ARG A 280 -60.25 -7.43 112.53
C ARG A 280 -61.17 -6.46 113.24
N GLU A 281 -61.30 -5.25 112.72
CA GLU A 281 -62.11 -4.19 113.34
C GLU A 281 -63.62 -4.53 113.28
N VAL A 282 -64.06 -5.10 112.15
CA VAL A 282 -65.45 -5.56 111.95
C VAL A 282 -65.80 -6.74 112.86
N GLU A 283 -64.88 -7.68 113.07
CA GLU A 283 -65.11 -8.82 113.98
C GLU A 283 -65.28 -8.37 115.44
N MET A 284 -64.52 -7.37 115.87
CA MET A 284 -64.61 -6.82 117.22
C MET A 284 -65.94 -6.10 117.47
N MET A 285 -66.44 -5.35 116.48
CA MET A 285 -67.76 -4.71 116.54
C MET A 285 -68.91 -5.73 116.60
N ASN A 286 -68.83 -6.84 115.86
CA ASN A 286 -69.85 -7.87 115.88
C ASN A 286 -69.93 -8.63 117.23
N ALA A 287 -68.81 -8.76 117.94
CA ALA A 287 -68.77 -9.37 119.26
C ALA A 287 -69.49 -8.51 120.32
N LEU A 288 -69.33 -7.18 120.27
CA LEU A 288 -70.01 -6.25 121.18
C LEU A 288 -71.54 -6.32 121.03
N THR A 289 -72.04 -6.29 119.79
CA THR A 289 -73.49 -6.31 119.49
C THR A 289 -74.20 -7.58 119.99
N ARG A 290 -73.50 -8.72 120.05
CA ARG A 290 -74.05 -9.97 120.58
C ARG A 290 -74.25 -9.93 122.10
N THR A 291 -73.37 -9.24 122.83
CA THR A 291 -73.49 -9.13 124.30
C THR A 291 -74.66 -8.25 124.75
N GLU A 292 -75.03 -7.24 123.96
CA GLU A 292 -76.17 -6.37 124.26
C GLU A 292 -77.52 -7.08 124.04
N LYS A 293 -77.62 -7.92 123.00
CA LYS A 293 -78.82 -8.74 122.74
C LYS A 293 -79.16 -9.71 123.88
N LEU A 294 -78.16 -10.36 124.46
CA LEU A 294 -78.37 -11.32 125.56
C LEU A 294 -78.85 -10.65 126.86
N LYS A 295 -78.52 -9.38 127.10
CA LYS A 295 -79.06 -8.60 128.24
C LYS A 295 -80.54 -8.25 128.09
N ALA A 296 -81.01 -8.01 126.87
CA ALA A 296 -82.40 -7.65 126.59
C ALA A 296 -83.38 -8.83 126.75
N GLU A 297 -82.96 -10.05 126.41
CA GLU A 297 -83.83 -11.25 126.52
C GLU A 297 -84.11 -11.67 127.98
N PHE A 298 -83.16 -11.48 128.90
CA PHE A 298 -83.36 -11.83 130.31
C PHE A 298 -84.33 -10.89 131.05
N LEU A 299 -84.35 -9.59 130.70
CA LEU A 299 -85.26 -8.60 131.31
C LEU A 299 -86.72 -8.78 130.86
N SER A 300 -86.94 -9.31 129.66
CA SER A 300 -88.27 -9.62 129.12
C SER A 300 -88.94 -10.79 129.84
N LYS A 301 -88.21 -11.88 130.11
CA LYS A 301 -88.76 -13.08 130.77
C LYS A 301 -89.18 -12.85 132.23
N ALA A 302 -88.48 -11.97 132.96
CA ALA A 302 -88.80 -11.69 134.36
C ALA A 302 -90.08 -10.86 134.56
N SER A 303 -90.49 -10.06 133.56
CA SER A 303 -91.70 -9.22 133.63
C SER A 303 -93.00 -10.00 133.34
N VAL A 304 -92.93 -11.08 132.56
CA VAL A 304 -94.12 -11.87 132.14
C VAL A 304 -94.60 -12.83 133.24
N GLU A 305 -93.71 -13.30 134.11
CA GLU A 305 -94.03 -14.25 135.18
C GLU A 305 -94.65 -13.60 136.44
N TYR A 306 -94.51 -12.28 136.59
CA TYR A 306 -95.11 -11.53 137.71
C TYR A 306 -96.58 -11.17 137.45
N GLU A 307 -96.96 -10.88 136.19
CA GLU A 307 -98.34 -10.52 135.83
C GLU A 307 -99.32 -11.72 135.79
N THR A 308 -98.83 -12.94 135.52
CA THR A 308 -99.70 -14.13 135.45
C THR A 308 -100.16 -14.66 136.81
N LYS A 309 -99.43 -14.35 137.91
CA LYS A 309 -99.82 -14.77 139.28
C LYS A 309 -100.81 -13.82 139.96
N VAL A 310 -101.04 -12.63 139.44
CA VAL A 310 -101.90 -11.60 140.07
C VAL A 310 -103.32 -11.57 139.49
N CYS A 311 -103.57 -12.16 138.31
CA CYS A 311 -104.81 -11.90 137.56
C CYS A 311 -105.96 -12.92 137.69
N ASN A 312 -105.81 -14.10 138.32
CA ASN A 312 -106.93 -15.08 138.39
C ASN A 312 -107.23 -15.66 139.78
N LEU A 313 -106.94 -14.87 140.83
CA LEU A 313 -107.51 -15.02 142.17
C LEU A 313 -108.85 -14.23 142.34
N HIS A 314 -109.46 -13.72 141.25
CA HIS A 314 -110.48 -12.65 141.35
C HIS A 314 -111.90 -12.95 140.79
N PHE A 315 -112.26 -14.18 140.37
CA PHE A 315 -113.64 -14.45 139.91
C PHE A 315 -114.23 -15.79 140.38
N TYR A 316 -114.07 -16.08 141.68
CA TYR A 316 -115.03 -16.86 142.46
C TYR A 316 -115.86 -15.82 143.22
N VAL A 317 -117.12 -15.55 142.82
CA VAL A 317 -118.23 -14.88 143.57
C VAL A 317 -119.27 -14.32 142.57
N ILE A 318 -120.55 -14.71 142.75
CA ILE A 318 -121.82 -14.28 142.08
C ILE A 318 -122.11 -14.90 140.68
N GLY A 319 -123.18 -15.67 140.43
CA GLY A 319 -124.32 -16.10 141.24
C GLY A 319 -125.39 -16.85 140.42
N LYS A 320 -126.19 -17.65 141.15
CA LYS A 320 -127.47 -18.31 140.83
C LYS A 320 -127.50 -19.44 139.80
#